data_AF-A0A351TKZ1-F1
#
_entry.id   AF-A0A351TKZ1-F1
#
_cell.length_a   1.000
_cell.length_b   1.000
_cell.length_c   1.000
_cell.angle_alpha   90.00
_cell.angle_beta   90.00
_cell.angle_gamma   90.00
#
_symmetry.space_group_name_H-M   'P 1'
#
loop_
_entity.id
_entity.type
_entity.pdbx_description
1 polymer ?
#
loop_
_entity_poly.entity_id
_entity_poly.type
_entity_poly.pdbx_seq_one_letter_code
_entity_poly.pdbx_strand_id
1 'polypeptide(L)'
;MVSFRKWMEQYKEECSPIGDLARDIAADDTFPKSSNADILFAYMEECGACESCYKVFYEAWGMYERERVGEKLYRKQRNAYEQL
;
A
#
# COMPACT_ATOMS: atom_id res chain seq x y z
N MET A 1 -6.14 5.13 -9.43
CA MET A 1 -5.69 4.20 -8.38
C MET A 1 -4.66 4.95 -7.56
N VAL A 2 -4.84 5.07 -6.26
CA VAL A 2 -3.80 5.64 -5.39
C VAL A 2 -2.64 4.63 -5.33
N SER A 3 -1.37 5.04 -5.35
CA SER A 3 -0.24 4.11 -5.20
C SER A 3 -0.14 3.59 -3.76
N PHE A 4 0.56 2.48 -3.52
CA PHE A 4 0.77 1.99 -2.16
C PHE A 4 1.46 3.03 -1.28
N ARG A 5 2.51 3.69 -1.80
CA ARG A 5 3.18 4.82 -1.13
C ARG A 5 2.21 5.91 -0.70
N LYS A 6 1.29 6.31 -1.57
CA LYS A 6 0.31 7.37 -1.26
C LYS A 6 -0.77 6.87 -0.29
N TRP A 7 -1.16 5.60 -0.38
CA TRP A 7 -2.11 4.99 0.54
C TRP A 7 -1.54 4.83 1.96
N MET A 8 -0.25 4.50 2.09
CA MET A 8 0.43 4.40 3.38
C MET A 8 0.46 5.72 4.16
N GLU A 9 0.25 6.87 3.49
CA GLU A 9 0.32 8.17 4.17
C GLU A 9 -0.69 8.34 5.31
N GLN A 10 -1.81 7.62 5.26
CA GLN A 10 -2.85 7.69 6.31
C GLN A 10 -2.39 7.14 7.66
N TYR A 11 -1.33 6.31 7.68
CA TYR A 11 -0.81 5.67 8.89
C TYR A 11 0.40 6.41 9.51
N LYS A 12 0.89 7.50 8.90
CA LYS A 12 2.15 8.17 9.33
C LYS A 12 2.14 8.67 10.78
N GLU A 13 0.96 8.98 11.31
CA GLU A 13 0.77 9.49 12.67
C GLU A 13 0.57 8.38 13.71
N GLU A 14 0.50 7.12 13.29
CA GLU A 14 0.26 6.00 14.20
C GLU A 14 1.54 5.55 14.94
N CYS A 15 1.40 5.27 16.24
CA CYS A 15 2.42 4.56 17.03
C CYS A 15 2.22 3.04 16.91
N SER A 16 2.39 2.52 15.69
CA SER A 16 2.24 1.10 15.34
C SER A 16 3.34 0.67 14.37
N PRO A 17 3.61 -0.63 14.18
CA PRO A 17 4.57 -1.09 13.17
C PRO A 17 4.22 -0.63 11.75
N ILE A 18 2.92 -0.57 11.41
CA ILE A 18 2.45 -0.02 10.12
C ILE A 18 2.76 1.48 10.04
N GLY A 19 2.58 2.22 11.14
CA GLY A 19 2.96 3.62 11.23
C GLY A 19 4.46 3.88 11.11
N ASP A 20 5.29 2.99 11.68
CA ASP A 20 6.75 3.02 11.50
C ASP A 20 7.11 2.84 10.01
N LEU A 21 6.59 1.79 9.37
CA LEU A 21 6.78 1.55 7.94
C LEU A 21 6.26 2.72 7.08
N ALA A 22 5.14 3.34 7.46
CA ALA A 22 4.60 4.50 6.77
C ALA A 22 5.53 5.72 6.82
N ARG A 23 6.17 5.96 7.97
CA ARG A 23 7.17 7.02 8.14
C ARG A 23 8.44 6.73 7.34
N ASP A 24 8.91 5.49 7.35
CA ASP A 24 10.08 5.07 6.57
C ASP A 24 9.85 5.29 5.07
N ILE A 25 8.72 4.81 4.54
CA ILE A 25 8.31 5.02 3.14
C ILE A 25 8.12 6.50 2.80
N ALA A 26 7.65 7.31 3.77
CA ALA A 26 7.46 8.74 3.58
C ALA A 26 8.78 9.50 3.47
N ALA A 27 9.76 9.14 4.29
CA ALA A 27 11.08 9.73 4.33
C ALA A 27 11.96 9.28 3.15
N ASP A 28 11.68 8.11 2.58
CA ASP A 28 12.36 7.59 1.39
C ASP A 28 11.77 8.19 0.10
N ASP A 29 12.39 9.26 -0.39
CA ASP A 29 11.99 9.91 -1.64
C ASP A 29 12.12 9.00 -2.87
N THR A 30 13.03 8.02 -2.83
CA THR A 30 13.27 7.04 -3.89
C THR A 30 12.32 5.85 -3.85
N PHE A 31 11.54 5.67 -2.77
CA PHE A 31 10.60 4.57 -2.64
C PHE A 31 9.64 4.51 -3.85
N PRO A 32 9.49 3.35 -4.51
CA PRO A 32 8.77 3.26 -5.77
C PRO A 32 7.30 3.70 -5.67
N LYS A 33 6.85 4.50 -6.64
CA LYS A 33 5.44 4.90 -6.77
C LYS A 33 4.62 3.81 -7.49
N SER A 34 4.64 2.60 -6.94
CA SER A 34 4.04 1.40 -7.55
C SER A 34 2.75 0.97 -6.85
N SER A 35 1.99 0.11 -7.55
CA SER A 35 0.88 -0.68 -7.03
C SER A 35 1.06 -2.15 -7.38
N ASN A 36 2.31 -2.61 -7.41
CA ASN A 36 2.71 -4.00 -7.61
C ASN A 36 3.57 -4.44 -6.43
N ALA A 37 3.13 -5.48 -5.71
CA ALA A 37 3.81 -5.99 -4.52
C ALA A 37 5.25 -6.41 -4.82
N ASP A 38 5.48 -7.08 -5.94
CA ASP A 38 6.80 -7.64 -6.30
C ASP A 38 7.84 -6.53 -6.49
N ILE A 39 7.43 -5.42 -7.12
CA ILE A 39 8.29 -4.24 -7.33
C ILE A 39 8.66 -3.60 -5.99
N LEU A 40 7.68 -3.49 -5.08
CA LEU A 40 7.89 -2.87 -3.77
C LEU A 40 8.74 -3.76 -2.87
N PHE A 41 8.47 -5.06 -2.87
CA PHE A 41 9.23 -6.04 -2.09
C PHE A 41 10.67 -6.14 -2.58
N ALA A 42 10.91 -6.24 -3.89
CA ALA A 42 12.26 -6.27 -4.44
C ALA A 42 13.08 -5.03 -4.05
N TYR A 43 12.47 -3.85 -4.03
CA TYR A 43 13.11 -2.63 -3.54
C TYR A 43 13.45 -2.72 -2.04
N MET A 44 12.51 -3.17 -1.20
CA MET A 44 12.78 -3.35 0.24
C MET A 44 13.90 -4.36 0.50
N GLU A 45 13.96 -5.43 -0.30
CA GLU A 45 15.01 -6.44 -0.24
C GLU A 45 16.37 -5.87 -0.66
N GLU A 46 16.42 -5.10 -1.75
CA GLU A 46 17.63 -4.42 -2.21
C GLU A 46 18.16 -3.42 -1.17
N CYS A 47 17.28 -2.70 -0.48
CA CYS A 47 17.64 -1.82 0.64
C CYS A 47 18.04 -2.54 1.93
N GLY A 48 17.98 -3.89 1.96
CA GLY A 48 18.35 -4.69 3.12
C GLY A 48 17.37 -4.57 4.28
N ALA A 49 16.08 -4.39 4.01
CA ALA A 49 15.06 -4.33 5.05
C ALA A 49 15.05 -5.61 5.89
N CYS A 50 14.75 -5.47 7.18
CA CYS A 50 14.73 -6.62 8.07
C CYS A 50 13.44 -7.45 7.90
N GLU A 51 13.46 -8.71 8.34
CA GLU A 51 12.32 -9.63 8.20
C GLU A 51 11.02 -9.08 8.82
N SER A 52 11.14 -8.32 9.92
CA SER A 52 9.97 -7.70 10.56
C SER A 52 9.31 -6.65 9.66
N CYS A 53 10.09 -5.88 8.88
CA CYS A 53 9.55 -4.94 7.90
C CYS A 53 8.77 -5.67 6.80
N TYR A 54 9.21 -6.85 6.35
CA TYR A 54 8.48 -7.63 5.35
C TYR A 54 7.12 -8.12 5.87
N LYS A 55 7.05 -8.55 7.13
CA LYS A 55 5.79 -8.98 7.76
C LYS A 55 4.78 -7.84 7.78
N VAL A 56 5.21 -6.67 8.25
CA VAL A 56 4.40 -5.45 8.27
C VAL A 56 4.00 -5.02 6.86
N PHE A 57 4.92 -5.12 5.89
CA PHE A 57 4.62 -4.81 4.49
C PHE A 57 3.50 -5.68 3.94
N TYR A 58 3.57 -7.01 4.11
CA TYR A 58 2.52 -7.90 3.59
C TYR A 58 1.17 -7.73 4.30
N GLU A 59 1.18 -7.39 5.59
CA GLU A 59 -0.04 -7.01 6.32
C GLU A 59 -0.69 -5.76 5.71
N ALA A 60 0.08 -4.68 5.58
CA ALA A 60 -0.37 -3.43 4.98
C ALA A 60 -0.78 -3.61 3.52
N TRP A 61 -0.05 -4.42 2.75
CA TRP A 61 -0.37 -4.74 1.36
C TRP A 61 -1.73 -5.44 1.22
N GLY A 62 -2.02 -6.39 2.11
CA GLY A 62 -3.30 -7.09 2.14
C GLY A 62 -4.47 -6.13 2.41
N MET A 63 -4.29 -5.14 3.28
CA MET A 63 -5.29 -4.08 3.54
C MET A 63 -5.50 -3.22 2.29
N TYR A 64 -4.41 -2.75 1.70
CA TYR A 64 -4.43 -1.95 0.48
C TYR A 64 -5.18 -2.65 -0.67
N GLU A 65 -4.86 -3.91 -0.97
CA GLU A 65 -5.52 -4.64 -2.06
C GLU A 65 -7.02 -4.88 -1.79
N ARG A 66 -7.43 -5.13 -0.54
CA ARG A 66 -8.86 -5.27 -0.19
C ARG A 66 -9.63 -4.00 -0.50
N GLU A 67 -9.13 -2.84 -0.09
CA GLU A 67 -9.76 -1.55 -0.40
C GLU A 67 -9.82 -1.32 -1.90
N ARG A 68 -8.73 -1.64 -2.61
CA ARG A 68 -8.61 -1.48 -4.05
C ARG A 68 -9.61 -2.33 -4.83
N VAL A 69 -9.79 -3.58 -4.42
CA VAL A 69 -10.77 -4.51 -5.01
C VAL A 69 -12.19 -4.05 -4.68
N GLY A 70 -12.45 -3.63 -3.43
CA GLY A 70 -13.73 -3.08 -3.02
C GLY A 70 -14.13 -1.85 -3.84
N GLU A 71 -13.21 -0.91 -4.06
CA GLU A 71 -13.45 0.28 -4.87
C GLU A 71 -13.76 -0.08 -6.33
N LYS A 72 -13.03 -1.03 -6.92
CA LYS A 72 -13.29 -1.52 -8.29
C LYS A 72 -14.69 -2.16 -8.40
N LEU A 73 -15.06 -2.99 -7.43
CA LEU A 73 -16.37 -3.64 -7.40
C LEU A 73 -17.50 -2.61 -7.29
N TYR A 74 -17.36 -1.65 -6.37
CA TYR A 74 -18.33 -0.57 -6.19
C TYR A 74 -18.52 0.25 -7.47
N ARG A 75 -17.43 0.66 -8.12
CA ARG A 75 -17.48 1.41 -9.39
C ARG A 75 -18.16 0.61 -10.49
N LYS A 76 -17.86 -0.69 -10.61
CA LYS A 76 -18.50 -1.58 -11.59
C LYS A 76 -20.01 -1.69 -11.36
N GLN A 77 -20.43 -1.87 -10.11
CA GLN A 77 -21.84 -1.96 -9.74
C GLN A 77 -22.58 -0.65 -10.04
N ARG A 78 -22.03 0.50 -9.60
CA ARG A 78 -22.62 1.82 -9.86
C ARG A 78 -22.82 2.08 -11.36
N ASN A 79 -21.79 1.85 -12.17
CA ASN A 79 -21.87 2.06 -13.61
C ASN A 79 -22.92 1.14 -14.26
N ALA A 80 -23.12 -0.07 -13.75
CA ALA A 80 -24.17 -0.96 -14.24
C ALA A 80 -25.58 -0.45 -13.90
N TYR A 81 -25.77 0.19 -12.73
CA TYR A 81 -27.04 0.82 -12.35
C TYR A 81 -27.34 2.09 -13.15
N GLU A 82 -26.33 2.89 -13.48
CA GLU A 82 -26.50 4.15 -14.25
C GLU A 82 -26.77 3.93 -15.74
N GLN A 83 -26.62 2.69 -16.24
CA GLN A 83 -26.90 2.30 -17.63
C GLN A 83 -28.25 1.62 -17.83
N LEU A 84 -29.07 1.54 -16.77
CA LEU A 84 -30.47 1.08 -16.78
C LEU A 84 -31.43 2.29 -16.85
#